data_AF-A0A450X268-F1
#
_entry.id   AF-A0A450X268-F1
#
_cell.length_a   1.000
_cell.length_b   1.000
_cell.length_c   1.000
_cell.angle_alpha   90.00
_cell.angle_beta   90.00
_cell.angle_gamma   90.00
#
_symmetry.space_group_name_H-M   'P 1'
#
loop_
_entity.id
_entity.type
_entity.pdbx_description
1 polymer ?
#
loop_
_entity_poly.entity_id
_entity_poly.type
_entity_poly.pdbx_seq_one_letter_code
_entity_poly.pdbx_strand_id
1 'polypeptide(L)' 'MFDNDIFEKWLDTQSQEIVEKMGKGEQLRTEQMMVLVLKAQSNHFYHLDQDLRGEMKMLREDYE' A
#
# COMPACT_ATOMS: atom_id res chain seq x y z
N MET A 1 19.80 3.39 4.12
CA MET A 1 18.40 3.04 3.89
C MET A 1 17.86 2.71 5.26
N PHE A 2 17.12 3.62 5.89
CA PHE A 2 16.33 3.30 7.11
C PHE A 2 15.58 2.01 6.79
N ASP A 3 15.55 1.01 7.68
CA ASP A 3 14.91 -0.29 7.46
C ASP A 3 13.62 -0.17 6.63
N ASN A 4 13.74 -0.37 5.31
CA ASN A 4 12.87 0.30 4.34
C ASN A 4 11.46 -0.28 4.30
N ASP A 5 11.26 -1.41 4.98
CA ASP A 5 10.02 -2.18 4.99
C ASP A 5 9.38 -2.21 6.38
N ILE A 6 9.96 -1.56 7.41
CA ILE A 6 9.36 -1.57 8.76
C ILE A 6 7.97 -0.93 8.73
N PHE A 7 7.82 0.17 8.00
CA PHE A 7 6.54 0.84 7.87
C PHE A 7 5.52 -0.01 7.11
N GLU A 8 5.92 -0.64 6.00
CA GLU A 8 5.03 -1.55 5.25
C GLU A 8 4.61 -2.76 6.08
N LYS A 9 5.57 -3.44 6.75
CA LYS A 9 5.26 -4.60 7.61
C LYS A 9 4.33 -4.22 8.76
N TRP A 10 4.54 -3.05 9.35
CA TRP A 10 3.66 -2.53 10.38
C TRP A 10 2.26 -2.22 9.83
N LEU A 11 2.19 -1.56 8.66
CA LEU A 11 0.93 -1.19 8.02
C LEU A 11 0.12 -2.43 7.62
N ASP A 12 0.78 -3.47 7.11
CA ASP A 12 0.19 -4.76 6.78
C ASP A 12 -0.42 -5.41 8.01
N THR A 13 0.37 -5.54 9.07
CA THR A 13 -0.06 -6.13 10.35
C THR A 13 -1.29 -5.39 10.91
N GLN A 14 -1.24 -4.06 10.95
CA GLN A 14 -2.35 -3.26 11.47
C GLN A 14 -3.59 -3.34 10.58
N SER A 15 -3.44 -3.31 9.26
CA SER A 15 -4.58 -3.43 8.34
C SER A 15 -5.29 -4.79 8.49
N GLN A 16 -4.54 -5.87 8.69
CA GLN A 16 -5.09 -7.20 8.87
C GLN A 16 -5.85 -7.34 10.19
N GLU A 17 -5.30 -6.83 11.30
CA GLU A 17 -6.00 -6.78 12.59
C GLU A 17 -7.32 -6.00 12.51
N ILE A 18 -7.35 -4.91 11.74
CA ILE A 18 -8.54 -4.08 11.55
C ILE A 18 -9.59 -4.81 10.72
N VAL A 19 -9.18 -5.49 9.64
CA VAL A 19 -10.08 -6.30 8.80
C VAL A 19 -10.68 -7.46 9.61
N GLU A 20 -9.90 -8.11 10.47
CA GLU A 20 -10.41 -9.16 11.37
C GLU A 20 -11.45 -8.64 12.36
N LYS A 21 -11.22 -7.46 12.95
CA LYS A 21 -12.20 -6.80 13.84
C LYS A 21 -13.49 -6.44 13.09
N MET A 22 -13.35 -5.91 11.88
CA MET A 22 -14.49 -5.63 11.01
C MET A 22 -15.28 -6.90 10.67
N GLY A 23 -14.59 -8.01 10.39
CA GLY A 23 -15.21 -9.32 10.12
C GLY A 23 -15.96 -9.91 11.33
N LYS A 24 -15.58 -9.52 12.55
CA LYS A 24 -16.28 -9.87 13.80
C LYS A 24 -17.47 -8.96 14.11
N GLY A 25 -17.73 -7.94 13.27
CA GLY A 25 -18.81 -6.96 13.47
C GLY A 25 -18.47 -5.87 14.48
N GLU A 26 -17.19 -5.70 14.84
CA GLU A 26 -16.76 -4.61 15.73
C GLU A 26 -16.78 -3.26 14.98
N GLN A 27 -17.25 -2.21 15.66
CA GLN A 27 -17.23 -0.87 15.10
C GLN A 27 -15.79 -0.35 15.02
N LEU A 28 -15.36 0.04 13.81
CA LEU A 28 -14.05 0.63 13.60
C LEU A 28 -14.01 2.08 14.09
N ARG A 29 -12.94 2.43 14.80
CA ARG A 29 -12.63 3.81 15.14
C ARG A 29 -12.08 4.56 13.92
N THR A 30 -12.18 5.89 13.94
CA THR A 30 -11.69 6.76 12.85
C THR A 30 -10.22 6.51 12.52
N GLU A 31 -9.39 6.25 13.52
CA GLU A 31 -7.96 5.94 13.33
C GLU A 31 -7.75 4.63 12.57
N GLN A 32 -8.59 3.63 12.81
CA GLN A 32 -8.53 2.35 12.12
C GLN A 32 -8.96 2.49 10.65
N MET A 33 -9.95 3.34 10.37
CA MET A 33 -10.31 3.67 9.00
C MET A 33 -9.17 4.40 8.27
N MET A 34 -8.46 5.32 8.94
CA MET A 34 -7.29 5.99 8.36
C MET A 34 -6.19 4.99 7.99
N VAL A 35 -5.91 3.99 8.83
CA VAL A 35 -4.92 2.93 8.51
C VAL A 35 -5.32 2.14 7.25
N LEU A 36 -6.59 1.80 7.08
CA LEU A 36 -7.08 1.13 5.87
C LEU A 36 -6.89 1.99 4.61
N VAL A 37 -7.18 3.29 4.71
CA VAL A 37 -6.97 4.24 3.60
C VAL A 37 -5.49 4.34 3.24
N LEU A 38 -4.61 4.45 4.24
CA LEU A 38 -3.16 4.50 4.03
C LEU A 38 -2.65 3.22 3.36
N LYS A 39 -3.16 2.04 3.75
CA LYS A 39 -2.82 0.77 3.10
C LYS A 39 -3.25 0.73 1.63
N ALA A 40 -4.48 1.17 1.34
CA ALA A 40 -4.98 1.25 -0.03
C ALA A 40 -4.14 2.22 -0.90
N GLN A 41 -3.77 3.38 -0.34
CA GLN A 41 -2.94 4.36 -1.02
C GLN A 41 -1.51 3.85 -1.26
N SER A 42 -0.89 3.20 -0.27
CA SER A 42 0.45 2.63 -0.40
C SER A 42 0.50 1.59 -1.53
N ASN A 43 -0.49 0.69 -1.58
CA ASN A 43 -0.60 -0.28 -2.67
C ASN A 43 -0.79 0.40 -4.03
N HIS A 44 -1.59 1.47 -4.11
CA HIS A 44 -1.79 2.22 -5.34
C HIS A 44 -0.51 2.92 -5.83
N PHE A 45 0.28 3.53 -4.93
CA PHE A 45 1.56 4.14 -5.26
C PHE A 45 2.59 3.12 -5.76
N TYR A 46 2.63 1.92 -5.17
CA TYR A 46 3.51 0.85 -5.63
C TYR A 46 3.22 0.44 -7.07
N HIS A 47 1.95 0.23 -7.41
CA HIS A 47 1.56 -0.12 -8.78
C HIS A 47 1.84 1.03 -9.76
N LEU A 48 1.55 2.27 -9.37
CA LEU A 48 1.79 3.43 -10.21
C LEU A 48 3.28 3.64 -10.51
N ASP A 49 4.17 3.43 -9.53
CA ASP A 49 5.63 3.46 -9.75
C ASP A 49 6.08 2.33 -10.69
N GLN A 50 5.51 1.13 -10.54
CA GLN A 50 5.81 0.00 -11.42
C GLN A 50 5.39 0.28 -12.87
N ASP A 51 4.19 0.81 -13.08
CA ASP A 51 3.66 1.15 -14.41
C ASP A 51 4.49 2.25 -15.05
N LEU A 52 4.79 3.33 -14.32
CA LEU A 52 5.66 4.42 -14.80
C LEU A 52 7.05 3.93 -15.21
N ARG A 53 7.66 3.02 -14.43
CA ARG A 53 8.94 2.41 -14.78
C ARG A 53 8.84 1.54 -16.03
N GLY A 54 7.70 0.86 -16.23
CA GLY A 54 7.41 0.09 -17.44
C GLY A 54 7.32 0.97 -18.68
N GLU A 55 6.51 2.04 -18.60
CA GLU A 55 6.37 3.03 -19.68
C GLU A 55 7.70 3.68 -20.05
N MET A 56 8.52 4.05 -19.05
CA MET A 56 9.85 4.64 -19.29
C MET A 56 10.82 3.66 -19.97
N LYS A 57 10.72 2.35 -19.69
CA LYS A 57 11.52 1.32 -20.36
C LYS A 57 11.08 1.13 -21.81
N MET A 58 9.76 1.00 -22.05
CA MET A 58 9.23 0.88 -23.41
C MET A 58 9.61 2.11 -24.25
N LEU A 59 9.47 3.32 -23.69
CA LEU A 59 9.88 4.54 -24.36
C LEU A 59 11.36 4.49 -24.76
N ARG A 60 12.24 3.96 -23.90
CA ARG A 60 13.67 3.82 -24.23
C ARG A 60 13.91 2.82 -25.36
N GLU A 61 13.21 1.70 -25.38
CA GLU A 61 13.33 0.67 -26.42
C GLU A 61 12.81 1.17 -27.78
N ASP A 62 11.79 2.02 -27.80
CA ASP A 62 11.26 2.63 -29.04
C ASP A 62 12.23 3.65 -29.68
N TYR A 63 13.25 4.12 -28.95
CA TYR A 63 14.27 5.05 -29.45
C TYR A 63 15.59 4.39 -29.88
N GLU A 64 15.77 3.07 -29.70
CA GLU A 64 16.94 2.29 -30.16
C GLU A 64 16.67 1.60 -31.51
#